data_AF-A0AAD8AGP0-F1
#
_entry.id   AF-A0AAD8AGP0-F1
#
_cell.length_a   1.000
_cell.length_b   1.000
_cell.length_c   1.000
_cell.angle_alpha   90.00
_cell.angle_beta   90.00
_cell.angle_gamma   90.00
#
_symmetry.space_group_name_H-M   'P 1'
#
loop_
_entity.id
_entity.type
_entity.pdbx_description
1 polymer ?
#
loop_
_entity_poly.entity_id
_entity_poly.type
_entity_poly.pdbx_seq_one_letter_code
_entity_poly.pdbx_strand_id
1 'polypeptide(L)'
;MFQVICLCVKIQPVHTNFGQALENLGQKEKALAQYKCSLELESKQQDLVLKVDSEAPLDVGRARYWCERAEELFPHHPTVFRLKEHLLTADGEEDAAELEALIASELTARPADVSLRVRLLRLYLDTERLTDAYNHAIEVENCAVPGFRDKLQWYDCLIDVFEVKNGDKCDWEFHLHYVAVLERAACLSLQEHHGGGSRGIADCVQALFSFDKALHQASNQTTPPSERELYKEFLKHVRGQLCLHLATLVLKKAKKERGNWREACRVSSPLLLLALSAPVDLQSTWLLQATETRKKTVDLWAKEAAFRNSQAGHVLLSMVFERKTQFLDRVTQFCSGNWRERVFQRIFTTRDHQQGMSNSHFVNFQGFAEPPLRLPTAIELLPHDEKSQKLYPGSLHHLVWLGLQDVTNSNKKYTSLKPGPDFKCQVFESLQLTCNNLNSAGAESLNKLDIDAFLYAA
;
A
#
# COMPACT_ATOMS: atom_id res chain seq x y z
N MET A 1 -14.87 38.46 52.05
CA MET A 1 -14.13 37.21 51.84
C MET A 1 -14.94 36.29 50.95
N PHE A 2 -15.01 36.54 49.63
CA PHE A 2 -15.48 35.62 48.58
C PHE A 2 -15.50 36.37 47.23
N GLN A 3 -14.33 36.71 46.67
CA GLN A 3 -14.25 37.20 45.29
C GLN A 3 -12.85 37.09 44.70
N VAL A 4 -12.22 35.90 44.79
CA VAL A 4 -10.94 35.63 44.10
C VAL A 4 -10.88 34.25 43.41
N ILE A 5 -11.87 33.36 43.58
CA ILE A 5 -11.75 31.96 43.12
C ILE A 5 -12.34 31.69 41.70
N CYS A 6 -12.94 32.68 41.03
CA CYS A 6 -13.70 32.41 39.78
C CYS A 6 -13.07 32.94 38.46
N LEU A 7 -11.75 33.17 38.41
CA LEU A 7 -11.07 33.58 37.16
C LEU A 7 -10.01 32.59 36.63
N CYS A 8 -9.60 31.57 37.41
CA CYS A 8 -8.64 30.57 36.92
C CYS A 8 -9.24 29.48 36.02
N VAL A 9 -10.57 29.34 35.97
CA VAL A 9 -11.23 28.21 35.27
C VAL A 9 -11.53 28.48 33.78
N LYS A 10 -11.33 29.71 33.27
CA LYS A 10 -11.68 30.09 31.89
C LYS A 10 -10.51 30.39 30.94
N ILE A 11 -9.27 30.45 31.42
CA ILE A 11 -8.07 30.71 30.60
C ILE A 11 -7.49 29.39 30.02
N GLN A 12 -7.91 28.25 30.59
CA GLN A 12 -7.42 26.89 30.33
C GLN A 12 -7.58 26.40 28.88
N PRO A 13 -8.71 26.61 28.17
CA PRO A 13 -8.83 26.24 26.76
C PRO A 13 -8.15 27.24 25.83
N VAL A 14 -7.84 28.45 26.32
CA VAL A 14 -7.39 29.56 25.47
C VAL A 14 -5.96 29.34 25.02
N HIS A 15 -5.04 29.00 25.93
CA HIS A 15 -3.63 28.75 25.55
C HIS A 15 -3.46 27.47 24.71
N THR A 16 -4.19 26.39 25.03
CA THR A 16 -4.19 25.15 24.23
C THR A 16 -4.76 25.37 22.83
N ASN A 17 -5.92 26.02 22.71
CA ASN A 17 -6.54 26.28 21.41
C ASN A 17 -5.76 27.34 20.62
N PHE A 18 -5.13 28.30 21.29
CA PHE A 18 -4.29 29.30 20.66
C PHE A 18 -2.97 28.71 20.18
N GLY A 19 -2.36 27.78 20.93
CA GLY A 19 -1.24 26.97 20.48
C GLY A 19 -1.58 26.16 19.22
N GLN A 20 -2.74 25.49 19.20
CA GLN A 20 -3.21 24.74 18.03
C GLN A 20 -3.51 25.64 16.83
N ALA A 21 -4.06 26.84 17.06
CA ALA A 21 -4.30 27.82 16.01
C ALA A 21 -2.98 28.34 15.41
N LEU A 22 -1.97 28.59 16.26
CA LEU A 22 -0.64 29.04 15.83
C LEU A 22 0.14 27.94 15.09
N GLU A 23 -0.02 26.69 15.49
CA GLU A 23 0.51 25.50 14.80
C GLU A 23 -0.09 25.38 13.38
N ASN A 24 -1.42 25.52 13.25
CA ASN A 24 -2.10 25.54 11.95
C ASN A 24 -1.71 26.74 11.07
N LEU A 25 -1.21 27.82 11.66
CA LEU A 25 -0.67 29.00 10.97
C LEU A 25 0.84 28.90 10.66
N GLY A 26 1.50 27.78 11.02
CA GLY A 26 2.93 27.56 10.81
C GLY A 26 3.85 28.36 11.74
N GLN A 27 3.31 28.99 12.80
CA GLN A 27 4.06 29.80 13.76
C GLN A 27 4.50 28.97 14.98
N LYS A 28 5.38 28.01 14.71
CA LYS A 28 5.80 26.92 15.60
C LYS A 28 6.37 27.38 16.95
N GLU A 29 7.26 28.37 16.94
CA GLU A 29 7.88 28.90 18.17
C GLU A 29 6.86 29.55 19.11
N LYS A 30 5.85 30.24 18.54
CA LYS A 30 4.79 30.86 19.34
C LYS A 30 3.82 29.82 19.86
N ALA A 31 3.49 28.80 19.07
CA ALA A 31 2.68 27.67 19.52
C ALA A 31 3.31 26.99 20.75
N LEU A 32 4.63 26.76 20.70
CA LEU A 32 5.39 26.19 21.81
C LEU A 32 5.38 27.05 23.07
N ALA A 33 5.49 28.38 22.95
CA ALA A 33 5.39 29.29 24.10
C ALA A 33 4.01 29.20 24.76
N GLN A 34 2.94 29.06 23.96
CA GLN A 34 1.57 28.92 24.47
C GLN A 34 1.34 27.54 25.12
N TYR A 35 1.89 26.48 24.55
CA TYR A 35 1.85 25.14 25.15
C TYR A 35 2.63 25.08 26.47
N LYS A 36 3.77 25.77 26.58
CA LYS A 36 4.53 25.92 27.83
C LYS A 36 3.75 26.67 28.90
N CYS A 37 3.17 27.82 28.57
CA CYS A 37 2.29 28.55 29.50
C CYS A 37 1.11 27.70 29.95
N SER A 38 0.50 26.92 29.06
CA SER A 38 -0.59 26.01 29.42
C SER A 38 -0.15 24.94 30.42
N LEU A 39 1.06 24.38 30.23
CA LEU A 39 1.61 23.34 31.10
C LEU A 39 2.06 23.86 32.48
N GLU A 40 2.56 25.09 32.54
CA GLU A 40 2.92 25.77 33.80
C GLU A 40 1.68 26.13 34.64
N LEU A 41 0.57 26.45 33.99
CA LEU A 41 -0.69 26.77 34.64
C LEU A 41 -1.40 25.52 35.20
N GLU A 42 -1.24 24.35 34.57
CA GLU A 42 -1.83 23.12 35.08
C GLU A 42 -1.06 21.85 34.69
N SER A 43 -0.58 21.11 35.69
CA SER A 43 0.22 19.88 35.52
C SER A 43 -0.56 18.66 35.01
N LYS A 44 -1.89 18.77 34.88
CA LYS A 44 -2.80 17.67 34.50
C LYS A 44 -2.95 17.46 32.99
N GLN A 45 -2.51 18.43 32.16
CA GLN A 45 -2.59 18.30 30.70
C GLN A 45 -1.41 17.48 30.17
N GLN A 46 -1.41 16.17 30.47
CA GLN A 46 -0.32 15.26 30.13
C GLN A 46 -0.08 15.21 28.60
N ASP A 47 -1.14 15.27 27.79
CA ASP A 47 -1.04 15.24 26.31
C ASP A 47 -0.25 16.41 25.71
N LEU A 48 -0.16 17.55 26.40
CA LEU A 48 0.61 18.70 25.94
C LEU A 48 2.12 18.49 26.08
N VAL A 49 2.57 17.61 26.97
CA VAL A 49 3.99 17.19 27.09
C VAL A 49 4.48 16.61 25.76
N LEU A 50 3.61 15.89 25.04
CA LEU A 50 3.92 15.28 23.74
C LEU A 50 4.03 16.29 22.58
N LYS A 51 3.50 17.51 22.75
CA LYS A 51 3.49 18.58 21.74
C LYS A 51 4.60 19.63 21.91
N VAL A 52 5.21 19.71 23.10
CA VAL A 52 6.32 20.65 23.36
C VAL A 52 7.58 20.30 22.56
N ASP A 53 7.64 19.07 22.02
CA ASP A 53 8.82 18.52 21.36
C ASP A 53 8.70 18.36 19.84
N SER A 54 7.49 18.34 19.25
CA SER A 54 7.39 18.01 17.82
C SER A 54 8.02 19.04 16.86
N GLU A 55 8.41 20.24 17.32
CA GLU A 55 8.66 21.39 16.44
C GLU A 55 9.82 22.35 16.79
N ALA A 56 10.73 22.06 17.74
CA ALA A 56 11.85 22.98 18.05
C ALA A 56 13.22 22.29 18.24
N PRO A 57 14.34 22.97 17.89
CA PRO A 57 15.66 22.58 18.34
C PRO A 57 15.72 22.71 19.87
N LEU A 58 15.73 21.57 20.56
CA LEU A 58 15.85 21.53 22.00
C LEU A 58 17.33 21.52 22.40
N ASP A 59 17.65 22.28 23.45
CA ASP A 59 18.92 22.16 24.17
C ASP A 59 18.96 20.80 24.90
N VAL A 60 20.13 20.16 24.99
CA VAL A 60 20.31 18.78 25.48
C VAL A 60 19.77 18.60 26.90
N GLY A 61 19.99 19.59 27.78
CA GLY A 61 19.46 19.57 29.15
C GLY A 61 17.93 19.64 29.22
N ARG A 62 17.29 20.35 28.27
CA ARG A 62 15.83 20.44 28.17
C ARG A 62 15.23 19.20 27.54
N ALA A 63 15.87 18.64 26.51
CA ALA A 63 15.45 17.38 25.91
C ALA A 63 15.44 16.25 26.96
N ARG A 64 16.43 16.20 27.86
CA ARG A 64 16.48 15.22 28.95
C ARG A 64 15.31 15.35 29.92
N TYR A 65 15.03 16.56 30.39
CA TYR A 65 13.89 16.83 31.29
C TYR A 65 12.54 16.42 30.68
N TRP A 66 12.30 16.78 29.43
CA TRP A 66 11.05 16.43 28.75
C TRP A 66 10.98 14.94 28.42
N CYS A 67 12.10 14.31 28.12
CA CYS A 67 12.18 12.87 27.88
C CYS A 67 11.81 12.07 29.13
N GLU A 68 12.41 12.37 30.28
CA GLU A 68 12.11 11.70 31.55
C GLU A 68 10.64 11.87 31.93
N ARG A 69 10.12 13.10 31.82
CA ARG A 69 8.72 13.40 32.14
C ARG A 69 7.74 12.75 31.16
N ALA A 70 8.10 12.64 29.88
CA ALA A 70 7.24 12.00 28.88
C ALA A 70 7.28 10.47 28.98
N GLU A 71 8.42 9.88 29.34
CA GLU A 71 8.55 8.44 29.62
C GLU A 71 7.71 8.03 30.84
N GLU A 72 7.71 8.82 31.92
CA GLU A 72 6.90 8.56 33.10
C GLU A 72 5.39 8.55 32.80
N LEU A 73 4.96 9.42 31.88
CA LEU A 73 3.54 9.62 31.56
C LEU A 73 3.07 8.72 30.41
N PHE A 74 3.92 8.50 29.41
CA PHE A 74 3.60 7.78 28.18
C PHE A 74 4.77 6.89 27.73
N PRO A 75 5.03 5.76 28.42
CA PRO A 75 6.04 4.80 28.01
C PRO A 75 5.82 4.36 26.55
N HIS A 76 6.91 4.23 25.79
CA HIS A 76 6.89 3.80 24.39
C HIS A 76 6.09 4.70 23.44
N HIS A 77 5.83 5.97 23.78
CA HIS A 77 5.20 6.89 22.84
C HIS A 77 6.20 7.35 21.74
N PRO A 78 5.79 7.52 20.46
CA PRO A 78 6.68 7.97 19.39
C PRO A 78 7.48 9.23 19.68
N THR A 79 6.90 10.19 20.41
CA THR A 79 7.60 11.41 20.86
C THR A 79 8.72 11.09 21.84
N VAL A 80 8.54 10.13 22.75
CA VAL A 80 9.58 9.75 23.71
C VAL A 80 10.74 9.06 23.00
N PHE A 81 10.44 8.19 22.03
CA PHE A 81 11.48 7.62 21.18
C PHE A 81 12.29 8.70 20.46
N ARG A 82 11.63 9.68 19.82
CA ARG A 82 12.33 10.81 19.15
C ARG A 82 13.21 11.62 20.10
N LEU A 83 12.75 11.85 21.34
CA LEU A 83 13.56 12.53 22.37
C LEU A 83 14.78 11.72 22.77
N LYS A 84 14.62 10.41 23.02
CA LYS A 84 15.73 9.51 23.36
C LYS A 84 16.74 9.43 22.20
N GLU A 85 16.25 9.31 20.98
CA GLU A 85 17.08 9.34 19.76
C GLU A 85 17.84 10.67 19.64
N HIS A 86 17.17 11.81 19.83
CA HIS A 86 17.82 13.11 19.78
C HIS A 86 18.93 13.25 20.83
N LEU A 87 18.68 12.77 22.06
CA LEU A 87 19.67 12.76 23.14
C LEU A 87 20.89 11.89 22.81
N LEU A 88 20.70 10.74 22.15
CA LEU A 88 21.79 9.86 21.71
C LEU A 88 22.65 10.51 20.60
N THR A 89 22.04 11.33 19.75
CA THR A 89 22.76 12.03 18.66
C THR A 89 23.41 13.35 19.08
N ALA A 90 23.07 13.90 20.25
CA ALA A 90 23.46 15.26 20.66
C ALA A 90 24.94 15.39 21.08
N ASP A 91 25.57 14.31 21.53
CA ASP A 91 26.96 14.30 22.01
C ASP A 91 28.00 14.07 20.89
N GLY A 92 27.57 14.00 19.63
CA GLY A 92 28.44 14.07 18.45
C GLY A 92 28.91 12.72 17.87
N GLU A 93 28.82 11.63 18.63
CA GLU A 93 28.96 10.27 18.11
C GLU A 93 27.66 9.50 18.34
N GLU A 94 26.96 9.14 17.27
CA GLU A 94 25.79 8.25 17.33
C GLU A 94 26.31 6.85 17.69
N ASP A 95 26.15 6.44 18.96
CA ASP A 95 26.41 5.05 19.35
C ASP A 95 25.34 4.16 18.71
N ALA A 96 25.70 3.59 17.57
CA ALA A 96 24.82 2.73 16.79
C ALA A 96 24.32 1.52 17.60
N ALA A 97 25.10 1.02 18.57
CA ALA A 97 24.69 -0.11 19.41
C ALA A 97 23.65 0.31 20.45
N GLU A 98 23.80 1.48 21.07
CA GLU A 98 22.80 2.02 22.00
C GLU A 98 21.49 2.39 21.27
N LEU A 99 21.59 2.96 20.06
CA LEU A 99 20.41 3.25 19.25
C LEU A 99 19.70 1.98 18.78
N GLU A 100 20.44 0.95 18.35
CA GLU A 100 19.85 -0.34 18.00
C GLU A 100 19.15 -0.98 19.19
N ALA A 101 19.76 -0.95 20.39
CA ALA A 101 19.16 -1.46 21.61
C ALA A 101 17.86 -0.70 21.98
N LEU A 102 17.85 0.62 21.82
CA LEU A 102 16.66 1.44 22.01
C LEU A 102 15.55 1.04 21.03
N ILE A 103 15.86 0.95 19.73
CA ILE A 103 14.88 0.57 18.70
C ILE A 103 14.35 -0.84 18.96
N ALA A 104 15.21 -1.79 19.33
CA ALA A 104 14.82 -3.14 19.67
C ALA A 104 13.84 -3.17 20.84
N SER A 105 14.10 -2.40 21.92
CA SER A 105 13.18 -2.31 23.06
C SER A 105 11.80 -1.78 22.65
N GLU A 106 11.75 -0.74 21.80
CA GLU A 106 10.51 -0.16 21.32
C GLU A 106 9.76 -1.09 20.37
N LEU A 107 10.46 -1.87 19.54
CA LEU A 107 9.87 -2.88 18.66
C LEU A 107 9.27 -4.06 19.45
N THR A 108 9.80 -4.39 20.64
CA THR A 108 9.14 -5.40 21.50
C THR A 108 7.80 -4.92 22.04
N ALA A 109 7.67 -3.63 22.37
CA ALA A 109 6.43 -3.03 22.81
C ALA A 109 5.45 -2.74 21.65
N ARG A 110 5.99 -2.35 20.48
CA ARG A 110 5.23 -1.87 19.31
C ARG A 110 5.71 -2.56 18.01
N PRO A 111 5.49 -3.87 17.86
CA PRO A 111 6.02 -4.65 16.73
C PRO A 111 5.45 -4.24 15.36
N ALA A 112 4.31 -3.53 15.36
CA ALA A 112 3.63 -3.06 14.17
C ALA A 112 3.98 -1.61 13.76
N ASP A 113 4.93 -0.95 14.45
CA ASP A 113 5.35 0.41 14.10
C ASP A 113 6.33 0.40 12.92
N VAL A 114 5.84 0.93 11.79
CA VAL A 114 6.59 1.00 10.53
C VAL A 114 7.77 1.96 10.62
N SER A 115 7.61 3.07 11.35
CA SER A 115 8.65 4.11 11.45
C SER A 115 9.88 3.58 12.17
N LEU A 116 9.67 2.80 13.24
CA LEU A 116 10.76 2.14 13.98
C LEU A 116 11.53 1.14 13.11
N ARG A 117 10.83 0.31 12.33
CA ARG A 117 11.48 -0.66 11.44
C ARG A 117 12.23 0.01 10.30
N VAL A 118 11.66 1.07 9.71
CA VAL A 118 12.36 1.88 8.71
C VAL A 118 13.63 2.49 9.31
N ARG A 119 13.56 3.03 10.53
CA ARG A 119 14.73 3.59 11.20
C ARG A 119 15.81 2.54 11.49
N LEU A 120 15.43 1.34 11.92
CA LEU A 120 16.36 0.22 12.11
C LEU A 120 17.08 -0.15 10.81
N LEU A 121 16.34 -0.28 9.70
CA LEU A 121 16.94 -0.59 8.40
C LEU A 121 17.88 0.52 7.93
N ARG A 122 17.55 1.79 8.16
CA ARG A 122 18.45 2.92 7.86
C ARG A 122 19.74 2.83 8.67
N LEU A 123 19.65 2.55 9.97
CA LEU A 123 20.83 2.35 10.82
C LEU A 123 21.73 1.22 10.29
N TYR A 124 21.16 0.11 9.84
CA TYR A 124 21.94 -0.97 9.23
C TYR A 124 22.59 -0.58 7.90
N LEU A 125 21.95 0.26 7.10
CA LEU A 125 22.55 0.79 5.87
C LEU A 125 23.70 1.76 6.19
N ASP A 126 23.49 2.66 7.15
CA ASP A 126 24.47 3.67 7.57
C ASP A 126 25.73 3.04 8.20
N THR A 127 25.56 1.90 8.87
CA THR A 127 26.66 1.11 9.47
C THR A 127 27.25 0.03 8.54
N GLU A 128 26.89 0.03 7.26
CA GLU A 128 27.33 -0.94 6.24
C GLU A 128 26.97 -2.41 6.55
N ARG A 129 26.02 -2.66 7.46
CA ARG A 129 25.51 -4.00 7.83
C ARG A 129 24.43 -4.48 6.86
N LEU A 130 24.79 -4.55 5.58
CA LEU A 130 23.86 -4.82 4.47
C LEU A 130 23.14 -6.17 4.59
N THR A 131 23.84 -7.20 5.04
CA THR A 131 23.26 -8.55 5.21
C THR A 131 22.20 -8.56 6.31
N ASP A 132 22.41 -7.81 7.39
CA ASP A 132 21.46 -7.71 8.50
C ASP A 132 20.21 -6.93 8.07
N ALA A 133 20.39 -5.83 7.35
CA ALA A 133 19.29 -5.07 6.75
C ALA A 133 18.42 -5.94 5.83
N TYR A 134 19.06 -6.69 4.94
CA TYR A 134 18.38 -7.58 3.99
C TYR A 134 17.63 -8.72 4.69
N ASN A 135 18.27 -9.40 5.65
CA ASN A 135 17.66 -10.50 6.38
C ASN A 135 16.46 -10.01 7.21
N HIS A 136 16.60 -8.87 7.89
CA HIS A 136 15.51 -8.27 8.66
C HIS A 136 14.33 -7.87 7.77
N ALA A 137 14.61 -7.27 6.61
CA ALA A 137 13.58 -6.92 5.63
C ALA A 137 12.76 -8.13 5.19
N ILE A 138 13.43 -9.24 4.85
CA ILE A 138 12.77 -10.48 4.41
C ILE A 138 11.99 -11.13 5.55
N GLU A 139 12.54 -11.15 6.76
CA GLU A 139 11.86 -11.68 7.92
C GLU A 139 10.52 -10.96 8.15
N VAL A 140 10.53 -9.63 8.10
CA VAL A 140 9.32 -8.81 8.28
C VAL A 140 8.29 -9.05 7.17
N GLU A 141 8.72 -9.10 5.90
CA GLU A 141 7.82 -9.40 4.78
C GLU A 141 7.21 -10.81 4.89
N ASN A 142 8.00 -11.80 5.33
CA ASN A 142 7.52 -13.19 5.51
C ASN A 142 6.58 -13.34 6.72
N CYS A 143 6.75 -12.53 7.76
CA CYS A 143 5.85 -12.51 8.91
C CYS A 143 4.49 -11.86 8.61
N ALA A 144 4.34 -11.16 7.49
CA ALA A 144 3.11 -10.49 7.06
C ALA A 144 2.48 -9.62 8.17
N VAL A 145 3.31 -8.81 8.83
CA VAL A 145 2.89 -7.96 9.95
C VAL A 145 1.73 -7.04 9.50
N PRO A 146 0.58 -7.03 10.20
CA PRO A 146 -0.56 -6.21 9.80
C PRO A 146 -0.21 -4.73 9.69
N GLY A 147 -0.69 -4.08 8.63
CA GLY A 147 -0.52 -2.64 8.43
C GLY A 147 0.76 -2.20 7.71
N PHE A 148 1.71 -3.09 7.43
CA PHE A 148 2.92 -2.76 6.65
C PHE A 148 2.64 -2.69 5.15
N ARG A 149 1.83 -3.64 4.65
CA ARG A 149 1.58 -3.82 3.22
C ARG A 149 1.02 -2.57 2.55
N ASP A 150 0.35 -1.68 3.27
CA ASP A 150 -0.27 -0.46 2.75
C ASP A 150 0.59 0.81 2.99
N LYS A 151 1.86 0.66 3.39
CA LYS A 151 2.73 1.79 3.78
C LYS A 151 3.83 2.00 2.75
N LEU A 152 3.70 3.06 1.96
CA LEU A 152 4.68 3.39 0.92
C LEU A 152 6.09 3.62 1.48
N GLN A 153 6.21 4.28 2.63
CA GLN A 153 7.49 4.54 3.31
C GLN A 153 8.28 3.25 3.61
N TRP A 154 7.58 2.16 3.94
CA TRP A 154 8.20 0.86 4.15
C TRP A 154 8.84 0.34 2.86
N TYR A 155 8.09 0.33 1.77
CA TYR A 155 8.57 -0.17 0.48
C TYR A 155 9.65 0.72 -0.14
N ASP A 156 9.62 2.03 0.09
CA ASP A 156 10.73 2.93 -0.29
C ASP A 156 12.03 2.54 0.43
N CYS A 157 11.96 2.28 1.73
CA CYS A 157 13.12 1.80 2.49
C CYS A 157 13.60 0.43 2.00
N LEU A 158 12.67 -0.49 1.70
CA LEU A 158 13.04 -1.80 1.17
C LEU A 158 13.74 -1.69 -0.19
N ILE A 159 13.26 -0.84 -1.10
CA ILE A 159 13.92 -0.63 -2.39
C ILE A 159 15.38 -0.22 -2.19
N ASP A 160 15.66 0.70 -1.26
CA ASP A 160 17.02 1.13 -0.96
C ASP A 160 17.88 -0.05 -0.44
N VAL A 161 17.34 -0.87 0.48
CA VAL A 161 18.04 -2.07 1.00
C VAL A 161 18.38 -3.04 -0.13
N PHE A 162 17.42 -3.32 -1.02
CA PHE A 162 17.62 -4.24 -2.14
C PHE A 162 18.59 -3.68 -3.19
N GLU A 163 18.51 -2.39 -3.54
CA GLU A 163 19.41 -1.74 -4.51
C GLU A 163 20.86 -1.76 -4.03
N VAL A 164 21.12 -1.51 -2.74
CA VAL A 164 22.47 -1.58 -2.17
C VAL A 164 22.99 -3.03 -2.16
N LYS A 165 22.13 -4.01 -1.86
CA LYS A 165 22.51 -5.44 -1.88
C LYS A 165 22.76 -6.01 -3.28
N ASN A 166 22.11 -5.43 -4.31
CA ASN A 166 22.15 -5.90 -5.70
C ASN A 166 23.56 -5.83 -6.35
N GLY A 167 24.55 -5.23 -5.69
CA GLY A 167 25.95 -5.25 -6.12
C GLY A 167 26.64 -6.62 -6.01
N ASP A 168 26.08 -7.55 -5.24
CA ASP A 168 26.58 -8.92 -5.08
C ASP A 168 25.98 -9.90 -6.08
N LYS A 169 26.53 -11.12 -6.18
CA LYS A 169 25.88 -12.23 -6.89
C LYS A 169 24.58 -12.63 -6.17
N CYS A 170 23.47 -12.08 -6.62
CA CYS A 170 22.14 -12.42 -6.12
C CYS A 170 21.57 -13.68 -6.79
N ASP A 171 20.84 -14.47 -6.01
CA ASP A 171 20.20 -15.70 -6.47
C ASP A 171 18.74 -15.47 -6.88
N TRP A 172 18.05 -16.55 -7.25
CA TRP A 172 16.66 -16.51 -7.66
C TRP A 172 15.70 -16.02 -6.54
N GLU A 173 16.04 -16.27 -5.28
CA GLU A 173 15.20 -15.90 -4.12
C GLU A 173 15.30 -14.40 -3.85
N PHE A 174 16.51 -13.82 -3.96
CA PHE A 174 16.69 -12.37 -3.96
C PHE A 174 15.80 -11.71 -5.03
N HIS A 175 15.86 -12.21 -6.27
CA HIS A 175 15.05 -11.63 -7.36
C HIS A 175 13.55 -11.81 -7.14
N LEU A 176 13.12 -12.90 -6.50
CA LEU A 176 11.72 -13.10 -6.12
C LEU A 176 11.26 -12.01 -5.15
N HIS A 177 12.01 -11.78 -4.07
CA HIS A 177 11.66 -10.77 -3.08
C HIS A 177 11.77 -9.35 -3.64
N TYR A 178 12.82 -9.06 -4.40
CA TYR A 178 13.04 -7.72 -4.94
C TYR A 178 11.90 -7.29 -5.87
N VAL A 179 11.50 -8.18 -6.78
CA VAL A 179 10.39 -7.93 -7.70
C VAL A 179 9.06 -7.81 -6.94
N ALA A 180 8.84 -8.58 -5.86
CA ALA A 180 7.65 -8.43 -5.02
C ALA A 180 7.60 -7.07 -4.30
N VAL A 181 8.73 -6.57 -3.80
CA VAL A 181 8.86 -5.24 -3.20
C VAL A 181 8.56 -4.14 -4.22
N LEU A 182 9.16 -4.22 -5.42
CA LEU A 182 8.93 -3.25 -6.50
C LEU A 182 7.49 -3.28 -7.03
N GLU A 183 6.91 -4.46 -7.18
CA GLU A 183 5.49 -4.62 -7.57
C GLU A 183 4.59 -3.90 -6.57
N ARG A 184 4.84 -4.11 -5.27
CA ARG A 184 4.02 -3.51 -4.24
C ARG A 184 4.20 -2.00 -4.15
N ALA A 185 5.43 -1.51 -4.28
CA ALA A 185 5.73 -0.08 -4.37
C ALA A 185 5.04 0.58 -5.57
N ALA A 186 5.04 -0.08 -6.74
CA ALA A 186 4.36 0.39 -7.93
C ALA A 186 2.83 0.44 -7.73
N CYS A 187 2.25 -0.60 -7.11
CA CYS A 187 0.84 -0.63 -6.75
C CYS A 187 0.46 0.56 -5.84
N LEU A 188 1.19 0.76 -4.74
CA LEU A 188 0.95 1.84 -3.79
C LEU A 188 1.15 3.23 -4.42
N SER A 189 2.13 3.37 -5.32
CA SER A 189 2.36 4.63 -6.05
C SER A 189 1.17 4.99 -6.96
N LEU A 190 0.52 3.98 -7.55
CA LEU A 190 -0.65 4.20 -8.41
C LEU A 190 -1.93 4.55 -7.64
N GLN A 191 -2.03 4.19 -6.36
CA GLN A 191 -3.20 4.46 -5.53
C GLN A 191 -3.44 5.96 -5.34
N GLU A 192 -4.72 6.33 -5.24
CA GLU A 192 -5.13 7.69 -4.92
C GLU A 192 -5.46 7.78 -3.43
N HIS A 193 -4.76 8.65 -2.71
CA HIS A 193 -5.00 8.88 -1.29
C HIS A 193 -5.78 10.19 -1.11
N HIS A 194 -6.91 10.12 -0.41
CA HIS A 194 -7.70 11.28 -0.01
C HIS A 194 -6.98 11.99 1.16
N GLY A 195 -5.91 12.74 0.87
CA GLY A 195 -5.13 13.41 1.92
C GLY A 195 -3.80 14.06 1.52
N GLY A 196 -3.54 14.29 0.22
CA GLY A 196 -2.36 15.05 -0.22
C GLY A 196 -1.05 14.27 -0.37
N GLY A 197 -1.01 12.97 -0.06
CA GLY A 197 0.19 12.11 -0.20
C GLY A 197 0.28 11.26 -1.48
N SER A 198 -0.49 11.58 -2.53
CA SER A 198 -0.46 10.78 -3.77
C SER A 198 0.78 11.10 -4.60
N ARG A 199 1.55 10.06 -4.93
CA ARG A 199 2.69 10.12 -5.86
C ARG A 199 2.29 10.80 -7.19
N GLY A 200 3.24 11.55 -7.75
CA GLY A 200 3.10 12.16 -9.06
C GLY A 200 3.05 11.11 -10.15
N ILE A 201 2.58 11.51 -11.35
CA ILE A 201 2.63 10.62 -12.53
C ILE A 201 4.07 10.18 -12.82
N ALA A 202 5.05 11.09 -12.68
CA ALA A 202 6.45 10.79 -12.90
C ALA A 202 6.96 9.68 -11.96
N ASP A 203 6.60 9.73 -10.68
CA ASP A 203 6.99 8.71 -9.70
C ASP A 203 6.33 7.35 -10.02
N CYS A 204 5.07 7.36 -10.47
CA CYS A 204 4.38 6.14 -10.90
C CYS A 204 5.08 5.50 -12.11
N VAL A 205 5.49 6.33 -13.10
CA VAL A 205 6.24 5.89 -14.28
C VAL A 205 7.58 5.28 -13.84
N GLN A 206 8.30 5.93 -12.93
CA GLN A 206 9.59 5.44 -12.45
C GLN A 206 9.46 4.12 -11.67
N ALA A 207 8.48 4.01 -10.77
CA ALA A 207 8.24 2.79 -10.02
C ALA A 207 7.92 1.60 -10.95
N LEU A 208 7.08 1.82 -11.97
CA LEU A 208 6.77 0.80 -12.96
C LEU A 208 7.94 0.45 -13.87
N PHE A 209 8.78 1.41 -14.21
CA PHE A 209 9.99 1.16 -15.01
C PHE A 209 10.98 0.28 -14.25
N SER A 210 11.22 0.58 -12.96
CA SER A 210 12.08 -0.24 -12.09
C SER A 210 11.51 -1.66 -11.93
N PHE A 211 10.21 -1.79 -11.69
CA PHE A 211 9.52 -3.09 -11.61
C PHE A 211 9.65 -3.90 -12.91
N ASP A 212 9.37 -3.30 -14.06
CA ASP A 212 9.45 -3.95 -15.38
C ASP A 212 10.88 -4.45 -15.67
N LYS A 213 11.90 -3.63 -15.37
CA LYS A 213 13.31 -3.98 -15.55
C LYS A 213 13.73 -5.12 -14.61
N ALA A 214 13.38 -5.04 -13.32
CA ALA A 214 13.73 -6.07 -12.35
C ALA A 214 13.04 -7.41 -12.66
N LEU A 215 11.79 -7.37 -13.14
CA LEU A 215 11.09 -8.56 -13.60
C LEU A 215 11.79 -9.23 -14.79
N HIS A 216 12.37 -8.44 -15.71
CA HIS A 216 13.13 -8.98 -16.82
C HIS A 216 14.36 -9.75 -16.33
N GLN A 217 15.10 -9.17 -15.38
CA GLN A 217 16.25 -9.83 -14.74
C GLN A 217 15.83 -11.11 -14.02
N ALA A 218 14.77 -11.06 -13.21
CA ALA A 218 14.21 -12.22 -12.52
C ALA A 218 13.80 -13.33 -13.51
N SER A 219 13.21 -12.97 -14.65
CA SER A 219 12.76 -13.96 -15.64
C SER A 219 13.89 -14.79 -16.27
N ASN A 220 15.12 -14.30 -16.20
CA ASN A 220 16.32 -14.97 -16.70
C ASN A 220 17.05 -15.79 -15.63
N GLN A 221 16.54 -15.82 -14.39
CA GLN A 221 17.15 -16.56 -13.29
C GLN A 221 16.93 -18.07 -13.43
N THR A 222 17.95 -18.85 -13.04
CA THR A 222 17.86 -20.30 -12.95
C THR A 222 17.48 -20.70 -11.54
N THR A 223 16.38 -21.45 -11.39
CA THR A 223 15.93 -21.95 -10.09
C THR A 223 16.27 -23.42 -9.88
N PRO A 224 16.47 -23.85 -8.63
CA PRO A 224 16.56 -25.27 -8.29
C PRO A 224 15.32 -26.04 -8.78
N PRO A 225 15.44 -27.34 -9.12
CA PRO A 225 14.31 -28.16 -9.55
C PRO A 225 13.15 -28.20 -8.55
N SER A 226 13.44 -28.16 -7.25
CA SER A 226 12.43 -28.14 -6.18
C SER A 226 11.59 -26.87 -6.15
N GLU A 227 12.12 -25.75 -6.67
CA GLU A 227 11.51 -24.42 -6.61
C GLU A 227 10.88 -23.97 -7.94
N ARG A 228 11.03 -24.79 -8.98
CA ARG A 228 10.65 -24.41 -10.34
C ARG A 228 9.17 -24.05 -10.47
N GLU A 229 8.28 -24.82 -9.85
CA GLU A 229 6.83 -24.56 -9.92
C GLU A 229 6.44 -23.32 -9.12
N LEU A 230 7.04 -23.11 -7.94
CA LEU A 230 6.84 -21.88 -7.15
C LEU A 230 7.27 -20.65 -7.96
N TYR A 231 8.47 -20.68 -8.54
CA TYR A 231 9.01 -19.55 -9.29
C TYR A 231 8.23 -19.28 -10.58
N LYS A 232 7.73 -20.35 -11.23
CA LYS A 232 6.85 -20.23 -12.39
C LYS A 232 5.52 -19.57 -12.02
N GLU A 233 4.90 -19.95 -10.90
CA GLU A 233 3.66 -19.31 -10.44
C GLU A 233 3.90 -17.87 -10.01
N PHE A 234 5.04 -17.60 -9.34
CA PHE A 234 5.50 -16.25 -9.03
C PHE A 234 5.57 -15.38 -10.29
N LEU A 235 6.34 -15.81 -11.30
CA LEU A 235 6.51 -15.06 -12.56
C LEU A 235 5.17 -14.84 -13.26
N LYS A 236 4.29 -15.85 -13.27
CA LYS A 236 2.93 -15.72 -13.81
C LYS A 236 2.12 -14.64 -13.07
N HIS A 237 2.16 -14.63 -11.74
CA HIS A 237 1.46 -13.64 -10.93
C HIS A 237 1.95 -12.22 -11.21
N VAL A 238 3.25 -11.96 -11.08
CA VAL A 238 3.82 -10.61 -11.23
C VAL A 238 3.75 -10.08 -12.66
N ARG A 239 3.75 -10.96 -13.67
CA ARG A 239 3.46 -10.57 -15.07
C ARG A 239 2.05 -10.04 -15.23
N GLY A 240 1.07 -10.68 -14.58
CA GLY A 240 -0.30 -10.17 -14.53
C GLY A 240 -0.37 -8.82 -13.83
N GLN A 241 0.32 -8.66 -12.68
CA GLN A 241 0.38 -7.38 -11.96
C GLN A 241 0.98 -6.27 -12.82
N LEU A 242 2.09 -6.53 -13.52
CA LEU A 242 2.70 -5.56 -14.43
C LEU A 242 1.70 -5.06 -15.47
N CYS A 243 0.97 -5.96 -16.14
CA CYS A 243 -0.03 -5.59 -17.13
C CYS A 243 -1.17 -4.75 -16.55
N LEU A 244 -1.67 -5.10 -15.36
CA LEU A 244 -2.69 -4.30 -14.65
C LEU A 244 -2.15 -2.91 -14.31
N HIS A 245 -0.94 -2.82 -13.77
CA HIS A 245 -0.35 -1.56 -13.33
C HIS A 245 -0.04 -0.64 -14.51
N LEU A 246 0.47 -1.17 -15.62
CA LEU A 246 0.66 -0.41 -16.86
C LEU A 246 -0.67 0.14 -17.40
N ALA A 247 -1.73 -0.68 -17.42
CA ALA A 247 -3.06 -0.24 -17.82
C ALA A 247 -3.58 0.88 -16.90
N THR A 248 -3.42 0.70 -15.59
CA THR A 248 -3.82 1.66 -14.55
C THR A 248 -3.08 2.98 -14.72
N LEU A 249 -1.77 2.96 -14.99
CA LEU A 249 -0.99 4.16 -15.24
C LEU A 249 -1.50 4.93 -16.46
N VAL A 250 -1.79 4.24 -17.58
CA VAL A 250 -2.32 4.86 -18.80
C VAL A 250 -3.65 5.57 -18.52
N LEU A 251 -4.56 4.91 -17.79
CA LEU A 251 -5.86 5.48 -17.40
C LEU A 251 -5.68 6.65 -16.41
N LYS A 252 -4.77 6.52 -15.43
CA LYS A 252 -4.45 7.57 -14.46
C LYS A 252 -3.89 8.81 -15.14
N LYS A 253 -2.98 8.66 -16.12
CA LYS A 253 -2.46 9.77 -16.94
C LYS A 253 -3.60 10.47 -17.67
N ALA A 254 -4.49 9.73 -18.32
CA ALA A 254 -5.64 10.32 -19.00
C ALA A 254 -6.56 11.10 -18.04
N LYS A 255 -6.81 10.57 -16.84
CA LYS A 255 -7.60 11.24 -15.79
C LYS A 255 -6.92 12.53 -15.29
N LYS A 256 -5.64 12.47 -14.89
CA LYS A 256 -4.93 13.61 -14.26
C LYS A 256 -4.51 14.67 -15.25
N GLU A 257 -4.07 14.29 -16.45
CA GLU A 257 -3.52 15.20 -17.46
C GLU A 257 -4.59 15.67 -18.47
N ARG A 258 -5.87 15.34 -18.24
CA ARG A 258 -6.99 15.58 -19.19
C ARG A 258 -6.69 15.03 -20.59
N GLY A 259 -6.06 13.85 -20.63
CA GLY A 259 -5.70 13.17 -21.86
C GLY A 259 -6.90 12.59 -22.59
N ASN A 260 -6.67 12.11 -23.81
CA ASN A 260 -7.72 11.48 -24.62
C ASN A 260 -8.13 10.13 -24.01
N TRP A 261 -9.30 10.08 -23.37
CA TRP A 261 -9.83 8.88 -22.72
C TRP A 261 -10.02 7.72 -23.69
N ARG A 262 -10.50 7.97 -24.92
CA ARG A 262 -10.69 6.91 -25.93
C ARG A 262 -9.38 6.24 -26.29
N GLU A 263 -8.33 7.04 -26.44
CA GLU A 263 -7.01 6.53 -26.76
C GLU A 263 -6.37 5.83 -25.55
N ALA A 264 -6.60 6.31 -24.33
CA ALA A 264 -6.20 5.61 -23.12
C ALA A 264 -6.85 4.23 -23.02
N CYS A 265 -8.17 4.12 -23.26
CA CYS A 265 -8.88 2.85 -23.35
C CYS A 265 -8.29 1.93 -24.43
N ARG A 266 -7.97 2.48 -25.61
CA ARG A 266 -7.39 1.71 -26.71
C ARG A 266 -6.04 1.10 -26.32
N VAL A 267 -5.18 1.86 -25.65
CA VAL A 267 -3.86 1.41 -25.18
C VAL A 267 -3.99 0.44 -23.99
N SER A 268 -4.92 0.69 -23.07
CA SER A 268 -5.09 -0.15 -21.87
C SER A 268 -5.79 -1.48 -22.17
N SER A 269 -6.65 -1.56 -23.19
CA SER A 269 -7.42 -2.77 -23.51
C SER A 269 -6.57 -4.05 -23.65
N PRO A 270 -5.50 -4.10 -24.48
CA PRO A 270 -4.66 -5.29 -24.57
C PRO A 270 -3.90 -5.58 -23.26
N LEU A 271 -3.51 -4.54 -22.51
CA LEU A 271 -2.85 -4.71 -21.21
C LEU A 271 -3.80 -5.35 -20.17
N LEU A 272 -5.06 -4.91 -20.13
CA LEU A 272 -6.07 -5.49 -19.24
C LEU A 272 -6.38 -6.94 -19.62
N LEU A 273 -6.42 -7.29 -20.91
CA LEU A 273 -6.58 -8.68 -21.35
C LEU A 273 -5.40 -9.56 -20.92
N LEU A 274 -4.17 -9.05 -21.03
CA LEU A 274 -2.96 -9.73 -20.56
C LEU A 274 -2.87 -9.84 -19.02
N ALA A 275 -3.57 -8.97 -18.29
CA ALA A 275 -3.62 -9.01 -16.83
C ALA A 275 -4.51 -10.16 -16.30
N LEU A 276 -5.48 -10.62 -17.11
CA LEU A 276 -6.36 -11.72 -16.76
C LEU A 276 -5.59 -13.04 -16.70
N SER A 277 -5.84 -13.82 -15.66
CA SER A 277 -5.13 -15.09 -15.43
C SER A 277 -6.04 -16.15 -14.82
N ALA A 278 -5.80 -17.42 -15.13
CA ALA A 278 -6.49 -18.51 -14.47
C ALA A 278 -6.14 -18.54 -12.97
N PRO A 279 -7.11 -18.88 -12.08
CA PRO A 279 -6.86 -19.02 -10.65
C PRO A 279 -5.68 -19.96 -10.34
N VAL A 280 -4.98 -19.69 -9.25
CA VAL A 280 -3.95 -20.58 -8.73
C VAL A 280 -4.62 -21.85 -8.19
N ASP A 281 -4.10 -23.03 -8.55
CA ASP A 281 -4.52 -24.29 -7.96
C ASP A 281 -3.86 -24.49 -6.60
N LEU A 282 -4.61 -24.11 -5.55
CA LEU A 282 -4.16 -24.24 -4.16
C LEU A 282 -4.10 -25.70 -3.66
N GLN A 283 -4.59 -26.67 -4.45
CA GLN A 283 -4.55 -28.10 -4.13
C GLN A 283 -3.46 -28.85 -4.92
N SER A 284 -2.64 -28.12 -5.67
CA SER A 284 -1.54 -28.70 -6.44
C SER A 284 -0.52 -29.41 -5.54
N THR A 285 -0.02 -30.56 -6.01
CA THR A 285 0.86 -31.42 -5.21
C THR A 285 2.14 -30.71 -4.73
N TRP A 286 2.74 -29.86 -5.58
CA TRP A 286 3.94 -29.10 -5.22
C TRP A 286 3.67 -28.11 -4.09
N LEU A 287 2.48 -27.50 -4.06
CA LEU A 287 2.11 -26.54 -3.02
C LEU A 287 1.79 -27.24 -1.70
N LEU A 288 1.14 -28.41 -1.76
CA LEU A 288 0.87 -29.22 -0.55
C LEU A 288 2.17 -29.62 0.16
N GLN A 289 3.23 -29.89 -0.60
CA GLN A 289 4.57 -30.21 -0.11
C GLN A 289 5.42 -28.98 0.27
N ALA A 290 4.98 -27.76 -0.07
CA ALA A 290 5.71 -26.55 0.23
C ALA A 290 5.68 -26.21 1.74
N THR A 291 6.65 -25.40 2.16
CA THR A 291 6.70 -24.83 3.50
C THR A 291 5.48 -23.94 3.78
N GLU A 292 5.15 -23.75 5.06
CA GLU A 292 4.02 -22.91 5.47
C GLU A 292 4.18 -21.45 5.00
N THR A 293 5.41 -20.92 5.04
CA THR A 293 5.73 -19.58 4.52
C THR A 293 5.37 -19.46 3.04
N ARG A 294 5.76 -20.45 2.22
CA ARG A 294 5.44 -20.45 0.78
C ARG A 294 3.95 -20.60 0.51
N LYS A 295 3.25 -21.43 1.29
CA LYS A 295 1.79 -21.56 1.20
C LYS A 295 1.09 -20.23 1.45
N LYS A 296 1.49 -19.51 2.49
CA LYS A 296 0.98 -18.16 2.79
C LYS A 296 1.26 -17.18 1.66
N THR A 297 2.48 -17.19 1.11
CA THR A 297 2.85 -16.33 -0.02
C THR A 297 2.01 -16.63 -1.27
N VAL A 298 1.79 -17.90 -1.60
CA VAL A 298 0.97 -18.30 -2.75
C VAL A 298 -0.51 -18.00 -2.53
N ASP A 299 -1.03 -18.16 -1.31
CA ASP A 299 -2.40 -17.75 -0.96
C ASP A 299 -2.60 -16.24 -1.12
N LEU A 300 -1.61 -15.44 -0.71
CA LEU A 300 -1.59 -14.00 -0.94
C LEU A 300 -1.63 -13.69 -2.45
N TRP A 301 -0.75 -14.29 -3.26
CA TRP A 301 -0.77 -14.11 -4.72
C TRP A 301 -2.12 -14.51 -5.32
N ALA A 302 -2.76 -15.55 -4.79
CA ALA A 302 -4.07 -15.98 -5.27
C ALA A 302 -5.20 -14.99 -4.92
N LYS A 303 -5.10 -14.25 -3.80
CA LYS A 303 -6.01 -13.14 -3.46
C LYS A 303 -5.76 -11.91 -4.33
N GLU A 304 -4.49 -11.58 -4.56
CA GLU A 304 -4.09 -10.49 -5.45
C GLU A 304 -4.47 -10.73 -6.90
N ALA A 305 -4.31 -11.97 -7.38
CA ALA A 305 -4.75 -12.38 -8.70
C ALA A 305 -6.27 -12.28 -8.85
N ALA A 306 -7.04 -12.62 -7.81
CA ALA A 306 -8.48 -12.42 -7.79
C ALA A 306 -8.85 -10.93 -7.86
N PHE A 307 -8.21 -10.08 -7.05
CA PHE A 307 -8.38 -8.63 -7.13
C PHE A 307 -8.05 -8.10 -8.53
N ARG A 308 -6.91 -8.51 -9.11
CA ARG A 308 -6.51 -8.14 -10.47
C ARG A 308 -7.54 -8.57 -11.51
N ASN A 309 -8.01 -9.81 -11.47
CA ASN A 309 -8.99 -10.33 -12.43
C ASN A 309 -10.32 -9.57 -12.32
N SER A 310 -10.78 -9.29 -11.11
CA SER A 310 -11.97 -8.48 -10.84
C SER A 310 -11.83 -7.08 -11.45
N GLN A 311 -10.76 -6.36 -11.08
CA GLN A 311 -10.48 -5.01 -11.58
C GLN A 311 -10.35 -4.98 -13.11
N ALA A 312 -9.48 -5.81 -13.68
CA ALA A 312 -9.26 -5.83 -15.12
C ALA A 312 -10.51 -6.26 -15.90
N GLY A 313 -11.22 -7.26 -15.39
CA GLY A 313 -12.42 -7.81 -16.03
C GLY A 313 -13.57 -6.82 -16.08
N HIS A 314 -13.93 -6.21 -14.95
CA HIS A 314 -15.02 -5.22 -14.91
C HIS A 314 -14.67 -3.96 -15.69
N VAL A 315 -13.42 -3.49 -15.62
CA VAL A 315 -12.97 -2.34 -16.44
C VAL A 315 -13.06 -2.68 -17.93
N LEU A 316 -12.63 -3.86 -18.37
CA LEU A 316 -12.78 -4.29 -19.76
C LEU A 316 -14.26 -4.32 -20.19
N LEU A 317 -15.13 -4.92 -19.37
CA LEU A 317 -16.56 -4.97 -19.67
C LEU A 317 -17.17 -3.57 -19.79
N SER A 318 -16.75 -2.62 -18.96
CA SER A 318 -17.18 -1.21 -19.04
C SER A 318 -16.70 -0.48 -20.30
N MET A 319 -15.60 -0.93 -20.92
CA MET A 319 -15.05 -0.34 -22.15
C MET A 319 -15.73 -0.87 -23.43
N VAL A 320 -16.52 -1.95 -23.32
CA VAL A 320 -17.21 -2.58 -24.45
C VAL A 320 -18.57 -1.91 -24.67
N PHE A 321 -18.58 -0.86 -25.50
CA PHE A 321 -19.82 -0.17 -25.91
C PHE A 321 -20.52 -0.79 -27.13
N GLU A 322 -19.84 -1.70 -27.82
CA GLU A 322 -20.23 -2.28 -29.09
C GLU A 322 -20.33 -3.81 -28.99
N ARG A 323 -20.44 -4.52 -30.12
CA ARG A 323 -20.40 -5.98 -30.10
C ARG A 323 -19.03 -6.46 -29.63
N LYS A 324 -19.00 -7.47 -28.75
CA LYS A 324 -17.76 -8.06 -28.20
C LYS A 324 -16.72 -8.40 -29.27
N THR A 325 -17.16 -8.93 -30.41
CA THR A 325 -16.27 -9.26 -31.54
C THR A 325 -15.59 -8.03 -32.14
N GLN A 326 -16.34 -6.95 -32.37
CA GLN A 326 -15.79 -5.69 -32.91
C GLN A 326 -14.76 -5.08 -31.95
N PHE A 327 -14.99 -5.18 -30.64
CA PHE A 327 -14.02 -4.71 -29.65
C PHE A 327 -12.71 -5.49 -29.75
N LEU A 328 -12.81 -6.83 -29.79
CA LEU A 328 -11.64 -7.70 -29.90
C LEU A 328 -10.90 -7.48 -31.23
N ASP A 329 -11.61 -7.30 -32.35
CA ASP A 329 -11.01 -7.00 -33.65
C ASP A 329 -10.18 -5.70 -33.61
N ARG A 330 -10.68 -4.66 -32.92
CA ARG A 330 -9.92 -3.40 -32.72
C ARG A 330 -8.69 -3.58 -31.85
N VAL A 331 -8.77 -4.43 -30.82
CA VAL A 331 -7.60 -4.79 -29.99
C VAL A 331 -6.57 -5.52 -30.85
N THR A 332 -6.98 -6.53 -31.62
CA THR A 332 -6.08 -7.27 -32.54
C THR A 332 -5.42 -6.34 -33.53
N GLN A 333 -6.18 -5.41 -34.13
CA GLN A 333 -5.63 -4.43 -35.06
C GLN A 333 -4.58 -3.52 -34.38
N PHE A 334 -4.84 -3.08 -33.15
CA PHE A 334 -3.89 -2.26 -32.38
C PHE A 334 -2.61 -3.04 -32.05
N CYS A 335 -2.74 -4.34 -31.74
CA CYS A 335 -1.65 -5.25 -31.42
C CYS A 335 -0.84 -5.75 -32.64
N SER A 336 -0.99 -5.13 -33.81
CA SER A 336 -0.20 -5.47 -34.99
C SER A 336 1.25 -4.94 -34.91
N GLY A 337 2.20 -5.77 -35.35
CA GLY A 337 3.63 -5.46 -35.37
C GLY A 337 4.21 -5.20 -33.97
N ASN A 338 5.10 -4.22 -33.86
CA ASN A 338 5.80 -3.88 -32.61
C ASN A 338 4.96 -3.04 -31.64
N TRP A 339 3.72 -3.47 -31.37
CA TRP A 339 2.78 -2.70 -30.56
C TRP A 339 3.28 -2.48 -29.13
N ARG A 340 4.00 -3.44 -28.55
CA ARG A 340 4.58 -3.34 -27.20
C ARG A 340 5.64 -2.27 -27.11
N GLU A 341 6.52 -2.17 -28.10
CA GLU A 341 7.52 -1.09 -28.20
C GLU A 341 6.82 0.27 -28.29
N ARG A 342 5.76 0.39 -29.11
CA ARG A 342 4.97 1.63 -29.21
C ARG A 342 4.31 2.01 -27.88
N VAL A 343 3.75 1.03 -27.16
CA VAL A 343 3.16 1.25 -25.82
C VAL A 343 4.23 1.65 -24.81
N PHE A 344 5.38 0.98 -24.81
CA PHE A 344 6.52 1.30 -23.95
C PHE A 344 7.00 2.75 -24.18
N GLN A 345 7.23 3.13 -25.44
CA GLN A 345 7.65 4.48 -25.84
C GLN A 345 6.66 5.57 -25.40
N ARG A 346 5.38 5.23 -25.35
CA ARG A 346 4.33 6.14 -24.90
C ARG A 346 4.26 6.29 -23.39
N ILE A 347 4.54 5.22 -22.64
CA ILE A 347 4.48 5.23 -21.18
C ILE A 347 5.74 5.84 -20.60
N PHE A 348 6.91 5.41 -21.08
CA PHE A 348 8.22 5.73 -20.52
C PHE A 348 8.99 6.68 -21.42
N THR A 349 8.86 7.99 -21.22
CA THR A 349 9.26 8.98 -22.25
C THR A 349 10.67 9.56 -22.08
N THR A 350 11.35 9.31 -20.95
CA THR A 350 12.68 9.90 -20.72
C THR A 350 13.75 9.17 -21.54
N ARG A 351 14.91 9.81 -21.74
CA ARG A 351 16.04 9.21 -22.47
C ARG A 351 16.49 7.90 -21.82
N ASP A 352 16.60 7.90 -20.49
CA ASP A 352 17.06 6.73 -19.73
C ASP A 352 16.07 5.57 -19.86
N HIS A 353 14.77 5.86 -19.86
CA HIS A 353 13.75 4.85 -20.11
C HIS A 353 13.88 4.23 -21.50
N GLN A 354 14.06 5.06 -22.52
CA GLN A 354 14.20 4.60 -23.90
C GLN A 354 15.43 3.71 -24.09
N GLN A 355 16.55 4.06 -23.46
CA GLN A 355 17.76 3.24 -23.47
C GLN A 355 17.57 1.90 -22.74
N GLY A 356 16.66 1.85 -21.75
CA GLY A 356 16.34 0.64 -21.00
C GLY A 356 15.39 -0.34 -21.69
N MET A 357 14.88 -0.05 -22.90
CA MET A 357 13.88 -0.88 -23.57
C MET A 357 14.33 -2.34 -23.80
N SER A 358 15.62 -2.57 -24.07
CA SER A 358 16.17 -3.93 -24.23
C SER A 358 16.08 -4.76 -22.95
N ASN A 359 15.96 -4.11 -21.80
CA ASN A 359 15.82 -4.74 -20.49
C ASN A 359 14.37 -4.72 -19.98
N SER A 360 13.41 -4.35 -20.82
CA SER A 360 12.00 -4.31 -20.46
C SER A 360 11.39 -5.71 -20.50
N HIS A 361 10.74 -6.15 -19.42
CA HIS A 361 10.04 -7.43 -19.43
C HIS A 361 8.83 -7.39 -20.34
N PHE A 362 8.06 -6.30 -20.28
CA PHE A 362 6.89 -6.07 -21.10
C PHE A 362 7.20 -6.20 -22.61
N VAL A 363 8.28 -5.55 -23.06
CA VAL A 363 8.66 -5.55 -24.48
C VAL A 363 9.25 -6.89 -24.93
N ASN A 364 10.06 -7.56 -24.09
CA ASN A 364 10.87 -8.70 -24.53
C ASN A 364 10.25 -10.08 -24.23
N PHE A 365 9.31 -10.18 -23.29
CA PHE A 365 8.67 -11.46 -22.96
C PHE A 365 7.67 -11.90 -24.05
N GLN A 366 7.95 -13.01 -24.73
CA GLN A 366 7.12 -13.47 -25.85
C GLN A 366 5.67 -13.81 -25.48
N GLY A 367 5.40 -14.19 -24.22
CA GLY A 367 4.03 -14.45 -23.76
C GLY A 367 3.12 -13.22 -23.76
N PHE A 368 3.65 -12.01 -23.97
CA PHE A 368 2.87 -10.79 -24.16
C PHE A 368 2.70 -10.38 -25.62
N ALA A 369 3.28 -11.11 -26.58
CA ALA A 369 3.20 -10.75 -28.00
C ALA A 369 1.75 -10.67 -28.49
N GLU A 370 0.91 -11.61 -28.06
CA GLU A 370 -0.50 -11.70 -28.43
C GLU A 370 -1.38 -11.74 -27.18
N PRO A 371 -2.21 -10.70 -26.94
CA PRO A 371 -3.20 -10.72 -25.87
C PRO A 371 -4.25 -11.81 -26.09
N PRO A 372 -4.75 -12.45 -25.01
CA PRO A 372 -5.84 -13.40 -25.13
C PRO A 372 -7.10 -12.69 -25.64
N LEU A 373 -7.65 -13.14 -26.76
CA LEU A 373 -8.85 -12.55 -27.38
C LEU A 373 -10.14 -13.13 -26.77
N ARG A 374 -10.24 -13.09 -25.44
CA ARG A 374 -11.41 -13.55 -24.69
C ARG A 374 -11.75 -12.57 -23.58
N LEU A 375 -12.97 -12.07 -23.61
CA LEU A 375 -13.53 -11.28 -22.52
C LEU A 375 -14.11 -12.19 -21.43
N PRO A 376 -13.92 -11.87 -20.15
CA PRO A 376 -14.62 -12.57 -19.07
C PRO A 376 -16.13 -12.27 -19.14
N THR A 377 -16.93 -13.12 -18.50
CA THR A 377 -18.34 -12.82 -18.22
C THR A 377 -18.50 -12.30 -16.80
N ALA A 378 -19.59 -11.58 -16.52
CA ALA A 378 -19.88 -11.12 -15.15
C ALA A 378 -19.92 -12.30 -14.15
N ILE A 379 -20.47 -13.45 -14.56
CA ILE A 379 -20.54 -14.66 -13.74
C ILE A 379 -19.14 -15.22 -13.44
N GLU A 380 -18.23 -15.20 -14.42
CA GLU A 380 -16.83 -15.63 -14.23
C GLU A 380 -16.05 -14.71 -13.29
N LEU A 381 -16.47 -13.45 -13.13
CA LEU A 381 -15.84 -12.49 -12.23
C LEU A 381 -16.33 -12.62 -10.78
N LEU A 382 -17.53 -13.16 -10.52
CA LEU A 382 -18.08 -13.26 -9.16
C LEU A 382 -17.13 -13.95 -8.15
N PRO A 383 -16.51 -15.11 -8.44
CA PRO A 383 -15.59 -15.73 -7.49
C PRO A 383 -14.33 -14.88 -7.24
N HIS A 384 -13.94 -14.07 -8.23
CA HIS A 384 -12.82 -13.13 -8.09
C HIS A 384 -13.22 -11.93 -7.22
N ASP A 385 -14.42 -11.41 -7.41
CA ASP A 385 -14.98 -10.33 -6.60
C ASP A 385 -15.02 -10.73 -5.12
N GLU A 386 -15.61 -11.89 -4.81
CA GLU A 386 -15.70 -12.45 -3.45
C GLU A 386 -14.32 -12.64 -2.81
N LYS A 387 -13.38 -13.30 -3.53
CA LYS A 387 -12.04 -13.55 -3.01
C LYS A 387 -11.24 -12.26 -2.83
N SER A 388 -11.46 -11.25 -3.67
CA SER A 388 -10.77 -9.95 -3.56
C SER A 388 -11.16 -9.18 -2.31
N GLN A 389 -12.38 -9.36 -1.78
CA GLN A 389 -12.80 -8.73 -0.53
C GLN A 389 -11.88 -9.12 0.64
N LYS A 390 -11.39 -10.37 0.63
CA LYS A 390 -10.47 -10.91 1.66
C LYS A 390 -9.06 -10.32 1.58
N LEU A 391 -8.70 -9.65 0.47
CA LEU A 391 -7.41 -8.95 0.34
C LEU A 391 -7.44 -7.58 1.03
N TYR A 392 -8.55 -6.86 0.90
CA TYR A 392 -8.74 -5.52 1.47
C TYR A 392 -10.00 -5.45 2.34
N PRO A 393 -10.04 -6.21 3.45
CA PRO A 393 -11.25 -6.36 4.27
C PRO A 393 -11.73 -5.04 4.89
N GLY A 394 -10.81 -4.10 5.15
CA GLY A 394 -11.12 -2.78 5.73
C GLY A 394 -11.32 -1.66 4.70
N SER A 395 -11.24 -1.93 3.39
CA SER A 395 -11.33 -0.89 2.36
C SER A 395 -12.77 -0.65 1.93
N LEU A 396 -13.39 0.39 2.51
CA LEU A 396 -14.72 0.83 2.08
C LEU A 396 -14.76 1.16 0.59
N HIS A 397 -13.71 1.80 0.07
CA HIS A 397 -13.61 2.12 -1.35
C HIS A 397 -13.72 0.87 -2.24
N HIS A 398 -13.00 -0.20 -1.87
CA HIS A 398 -13.03 -1.45 -2.63
C HIS A 398 -14.40 -2.13 -2.59
N LEU A 399 -15.02 -2.19 -1.41
CA LEU A 399 -16.34 -2.80 -1.24
C LEU A 399 -17.43 -2.02 -2.01
N VAL A 400 -17.42 -0.68 -1.95
CA VAL A 400 -18.33 0.17 -2.72
C VAL A 400 -18.08 -0.01 -4.22
N TRP A 401 -16.81 -0.05 -4.66
CA TRP A 401 -16.48 -0.26 -6.06
C TRP A 401 -17.04 -1.58 -6.62
N LEU A 402 -16.95 -2.68 -5.85
CA LEU A 402 -17.55 -3.96 -6.21
C LEU A 402 -19.08 -3.89 -6.27
N GLY A 403 -19.71 -3.26 -5.28
CA GLY A 403 -21.17 -3.06 -5.25
C GLY A 403 -21.66 -2.28 -6.49
N LEU A 404 -20.91 -1.28 -6.95
CA LEU A 404 -21.23 -0.55 -8.17
C LEU A 404 -21.16 -1.42 -9.44
N GLN A 405 -20.26 -2.40 -9.50
CA GLN A 405 -20.17 -3.29 -10.67
C GLN A 405 -21.43 -4.16 -10.80
N ASP A 406 -21.97 -4.64 -9.67
CA ASP A 406 -23.22 -5.40 -9.64
C ASP A 406 -24.43 -4.60 -10.17
N VAL A 407 -24.49 -3.29 -9.84
CA VAL A 407 -25.49 -2.36 -10.37
C VAL A 407 -25.40 -2.26 -11.90
N THR A 408 -24.18 -2.06 -12.42
CA THR A 408 -23.97 -1.87 -13.86
C THR A 408 -24.26 -3.13 -14.68
N ASN A 409 -23.98 -4.32 -14.14
CA ASN A 409 -24.21 -5.59 -14.81
C ASN A 409 -25.69 -6.02 -14.80
N SER A 410 -26.49 -5.49 -13.87
CA SER A 410 -27.90 -5.90 -13.68
C SER A 410 -28.88 -5.34 -14.72
N ASN A 411 -28.46 -4.54 -15.71
CA ASN A 411 -29.35 -3.87 -16.69
C ASN A 411 -30.50 -3.06 -16.04
N LYS A 412 -30.40 -2.76 -14.75
CA LYS A 412 -31.38 -1.98 -14.00
C LYS A 412 -31.25 -0.54 -14.49
N LYS A 413 -32.40 0.10 -14.80
CA LYS A 413 -32.43 1.53 -15.14
C LYS A 413 -31.63 2.30 -14.09
N TYR A 414 -30.76 3.22 -14.53
CA TYR A 414 -29.91 4.10 -13.70
C TYR A 414 -30.66 4.87 -12.59
N THR A 415 -31.99 4.82 -12.56
CA THR A 415 -32.86 5.34 -11.51
C THR A 415 -32.81 4.53 -10.20
N SER A 416 -32.17 3.36 -10.19
CA SER A 416 -31.97 2.51 -9.00
C SER A 416 -30.49 2.15 -8.85
N LEU A 417 -29.68 3.08 -8.33
CA LEU A 417 -28.27 2.88 -7.96
C LEU A 417 -28.10 2.04 -6.68
N LYS A 418 -28.90 0.98 -6.54
CA LYS A 418 -28.81 0.06 -5.40
C LYS A 418 -28.13 -1.21 -5.87
N PRO A 419 -27.08 -1.70 -5.18
CA PRO A 419 -26.59 -3.06 -5.36
C PRO A 419 -27.77 -4.04 -5.43
N GLY A 420 -27.66 -5.07 -6.25
CA GLY A 420 -28.64 -6.15 -6.26
C GLY A 420 -28.72 -6.81 -4.88
N PRO A 421 -29.86 -7.44 -4.56
CA PRO A 421 -30.05 -8.17 -3.29
C PRO A 421 -29.01 -9.28 -3.07
N ASP A 422 -28.25 -9.62 -4.12
CA ASP A 422 -27.25 -10.66 -4.13
C ASP A 422 -25.83 -10.16 -3.78
N PHE A 423 -25.59 -8.84 -3.78
CA PHE A 423 -24.32 -8.30 -3.29
C PHE A 423 -24.24 -8.45 -1.77
N LYS A 424 -23.25 -9.21 -1.29
CA LYS A 424 -23.03 -9.49 0.13
C LYS A 424 -21.56 -9.29 0.48
N CYS A 425 -21.32 -8.62 1.60
CA CYS A 425 -19.99 -8.52 2.18
C CYS A 425 -19.60 -9.86 2.83
N GLN A 426 -18.61 -10.54 2.28
CA GLN A 426 -18.10 -11.83 2.77
C GLN A 426 -16.85 -11.69 3.66
N VAL A 427 -16.54 -10.46 4.09
CA VAL A 427 -15.40 -10.20 4.97
C VAL A 427 -15.70 -10.58 6.42
N PHE A 428 -16.92 -10.27 6.88
CA PHE A 428 -17.30 -10.37 8.29
C PHE A 428 -18.13 -11.62 8.57
N GLU A 429 -17.64 -12.79 8.14
CA GLU A 429 -18.35 -14.07 8.25
C GLU A 429 -18.68 -14.46 9.70
N SER A 430 -17.88 -14.00 10.66
CA SER A 430 -18.05 -14.25 12.10
C SER A 430 -19.19 -13.46 12.75
N LEU A 431 -19.67 -12.39 12.12
CA LEU A 431 -20.80 -11.62 12.64
C LEU A 431 -22.09 -12.43 12.54
N GLN A 432 -22.96 -12.27 13.54
CA GLN A 432 -24.31 -12.80 13.48
C GLN A 432 -25.09 -12.14 12.33
N LEU A 433 -26.09 -12.83 11.78
CA LEU A 433 -26.90 -12.26 10.70
C LEU A 433 -27.67 -11.02 11.17
N THR A 434 -28.30 -11.10 12.34
CA THR A 434 -29.11 -10.03 12.95
C THR A 434 -29.00 -10.11 14.47
N CYS A 435 -29.33 -9.02 15.17
CA CYS A 435 -29.54 -9.01 16.60
C CYS A 435 -31.05 -9.04 16.93
N ASN A 436 -31.42 -9.56 18.12
CA ASN A 436 -32.81 -9.59 18.58
C ASN A 436 -33.22 -8.31 19.34
N ASN A 437 -32.24 -7.52 19.80
CA ASN A 437 -32.47 -6.36 20.66
C ASN A 437 -31.95 -5.08 19.98
N LEU A 438 -32.83 -4.37 19.31
CA LEU A 438 -32.53 -3.12 18.60
C LEU A 438 -32.30 -1.93 19.54
N ASN A 439 -32.53 -2.07 20.85
CA ASN A 439 -32.32 -1.00 21.82
C ASN A 439 -30.85 -0.87 22.26
N SER A 440 -29.99 -1.81 21.86
CA SER A 440 -28.54 -1.77 22.11
C SER A 440 -27.82 -1.45 20.81
N ALA A 441 -27.26 -0.24 20.69
CA ALA A 441 -26.51 0.24 19.53
C ALA A 441 -25.00 0.37 19.81
N GLY A 442 -24.44 -0.58 20.55
CA GLY A 442 -22.99 -0.65 20.81
C GLY A 442 -22.24 -1.39 19.71
N ALA A 443 -20.90 -1.32 19.70
CA ALA A 443 -20.08 -2.10 18.76
C ALA A 443 -20.33 -3.62 18.88
N GLU A 444 -20.70 -4.07 20.08
CA GLU A 444 -21.01 -5.47 20.42
C GLU A 444 -22.25 -6.03 19.69
N SER A 445 -23.18 -5.16 19.26
CA SER A 445 -24.42 -5.56 18.58
C SER A 445 -24.34 -5.49 17.05
N LEU A 446 -23.17 -5.11 16.51
CA LEU A 446 -22.91 -5.05 15.08
C LEU A 446 -23.13 -6.42 14.43
N ASN A 447 -23.95 -6.45 13.39
CA ASN A 447 -24.32 -7.67 12.68
C ASN A 447 -24.14 -7.50 11.16
N LYS A 448 -24.34 -8.59 10.41
CA LYS A 448 -24.16 -8.57 8.94
C LYS A 448 -25.13 -7.63 8.23
N LEU A 449 -26.38 -7.53 8.70
CA LEU A 449 -27.35 -6.59 8.13
C LEU A 449 -26.96 -5.14 8.35
N ASP A 450 -26.30 -4.80 9.47
CA ASP A 450 -25.77 -3.45 9.69
C ASP A 450 -24.66 -3.11 8.69
N ILE A 451 -23.75 -4.05 8.42
CA ILE A 451 -22.69 -3.89 7.43
C ILE A 451 -23.28 -3.74 6.03
N ASP A 452 -24.21 -4.61 5.65
CA ASP A 452 -24.87 -4.54 4.35
C ASP A 452 -25.61 -3.19 4.24
N ALA A 453 -26.41 -2.80 5.24
CA ALA A 453 -27.12 -1.53 5.26
C ALA A 453 -26.18 -0.32 5.14
N PHE A 454 -25.04 -0.34 5.82
CA PHE A 454 -24.00 0.68 5.69
C PHE A 454 -23.44 0.75 4.26
N LEU A 455 -23.12 -0.40 3.66
CA LEU A 455 -22.65 -0.47 2.26
C LEU A 455 -23.72 -0.05 1.25
N TYR A 456 -25.00 -0.29 1.53
CA TYR A 456 -26.12 0.18 0.71
C TYR A 456 -26.33 1.71 0.80
N ALA A 457 -25.87 2.33 1.89
CA ALA A 457 -26.01 3.77 2.13
C ALA A 457 -24.78 4.59 1.69
N ALA A 458 -23.59 3.98 1.67
CA ALA A 458 -22.33 4.56 1.20
C ALA A 458 -22.34 4.77 -0.32
#